data_AF-A0A1F8WV04-F1
#
_entry.id   AF-A0A1F8WV04-F1
#
_cell.length_a   1.000
_cell.length_b   1.000
_cell.length_c   1.000
_cell.angle_alpha   90.00
_cell.angle_beta   90.00
_cell.angle_gamma   90.00
#
_symmetry.space_group_name_H-M   'P 1'
#
loop_
_entity.id
_entity.type
_entity.pdbx_description
1 polymer ?
#
loop_
_entity_poly.entity_id
_entity_poly.type
_entity_poly.pdbx_seq_one_letter_code
_entity_poly.pdbx_strand_id
1 'polypeptide(L)'
;MSQDIELILGPIVGHVTHRSATIWAQTDKPAQGDSRIHCQVYLDSHGTQPVQGSPFLLETRETNGNTGVCDVPLPTPNRRYYYRLVQDGRNLHDPLYTFATMPEDNPDRLVF
;
A
#
# COMPACT_ATOMS: atom_id res chain seq x y z
N MET A 1 -9.33 19.72 -14.93
CA MET A 1 -9.69 19.53 -13.50
C MET A 1 -9.60 18.04 -13.25
N SER A 2 -8.63 17.57 -12.44
CA SER A 2 -8.56 16.16 -12.02
C SER A 2 -9.87 15.87 -11.27
N GLN A 3 -10.62 14.86 -11.69
CA GLN A 3 -11.79 14.43 -10.95
C GLN A 3 -11.32 13.66 -9.72
N ASP A 4 -11.74 14.09 -8.53
CA ASP A 4 -11.44 13.38 -7.28
C ASP A 4 -11.98 11.94 -7.40
N ILE A 5 -11.13 10.95 -7.11
CA ILE A 5 -11.47 9.53 -7.14
C ILE A 5 -12.01 9.13 -5.78
N GLU A 6 -13.07 8.32 -5.77
CA GLU A 6 -13.61 7.74 -4.54
C GLU A 6 -13.12 6.30 -4.38
N LEU A 7 -12.73 5.93 -3.15
CA LEU A 7 -12.42 4.56 -2.80
C LEU A 7 -13.73 3.79 -2.57
N ILE A 8 -14.01 2.82 -3.45
CA ILE A 8 -15.11 1.85 -3.26
C ILE A 8 -14.69 0.78 -2.25
N LEU A 9 -13.43 0.33 -2.32
CA LEU A 9 -12.90 -0.70 -1.43
C LEU A 9 -11.44 -0.44 -1.09
N GLY A 10 -11.10 -0.68 0.18
CA GLY A 10 -9.74 -0.65 0.70
C GLY A 10 -9.32 0.70 1.28
N PRO A 11 -8.01 0.90 1.48
CA PRO A 11 -6.94 0.00 1.07
C PRO A 11 -6.86 -1.29 1.89
N ILE A 12 -6.69 -2.43 1.20
CA ILE A 12 -6.52 -3.75 1.81
C ILE A 12 -5.07 -4.16 1.68
N VAL A 13 -4.47 -4.61 2.77
CA VAL A 13 -3.16 -5.27 2.76
C VAL A 13 -3.33 -6.77 2.61
N GLY A 14 -2.55 -7.38 1.72
CA GLY A 14 -2.50 -8.82 1.48
C GLY A 14 -1.07 -9.28 1.24
N HIS A 15 -0.88 -10.60 1.17
CA HIS A 15 0.40 -11.25 0.85
C HIS A 15 1.61 -10.63 1.58
N VAL A 16 1.49 -10.47 2.90
CA VAL A 16 2.58 -9.91 3.71
C VAL A 16 3.64 -10.97 3.94
N THR A 17 4.87 -10.72 3.50
CA THR A 17 6.04 -11.56 3.73
C THR A 17 6.95 -10.93 4.80
N HIS A 18 8.16 -11.45 4.94
CA HIS A 18 9.19 -10.83 5.78
C HIS A 18 9.79 -9.56 5.14
N ARG A 19 9.62 -9.32 3.83
CA ARG A 19 10.22 -8.19 3.09
C ARG A 19 9.31 -7.49 2.10
N SER A 20 8.03 -7.85 2.05
CA SER A 20 7.08 -7.21 1.15
C SER A 20 5.66 -7.30 1.67
N ALA A 21 4.79 -6.46 1.11
CA ALA A 21 3.36 -6.59 1.20
C ALA A 21 2.74 -6.19 -0.14
N THR A 22 1.53 -6.67 -0.41
CA THR A 22 0.74 -6.24 -1.56
C THR A 22 -0.43 -5.39 -1.06
N ILE A 23 -0.64 -4.22 -1.66
CA ILE A 23 -1.75 -3.32 -1.34
C ILE A 23 -2.77 -3.32 -2.47
N TRP A 24 -4.04 -3.49 -2.12
CA TRP A 24 -5.17 -3.50 -3.03
C TRP A 24 -6.13 -2.34 -2.75
N ALA A 25 -6.68 -1.78 -3.82
CA ALA A 25 -7.75 -0.79 -3.74
C ALA A 25 -8.66 -0.87 -4.95
N GLN A 26 -9.93 -0.53 -4.74
CA GLN A 26 -10.92 -0.36 -5.81
C GLN A 26 -11.47 1.05 -5.78
N THR A 27 -11.64 1.63 -6.95
CA THR A 27 -12.10 3.01 -7.13
C THR A 27 -13.38 3.10 -7.95
N ASP A 28 -14.07 4.23 -7.88
CA ASP A 28 -15.27 4.52 -8.70
C ASP A 28 -14.96 4.57 -10.20
N LYS A 29 -13.77 5.03 -10.56
CA LYS A 29 -13.26 5.16 -11.94
C LYS A 29 -11.77 4.83 -12.04
N PRO A 30 -11.20 4.62 -13.23
CA PRO A 30 -9.78 4.37 -13.40
C PRO A 30 -8.89 5.50 -12.85
N ALA A 31 -7.90 5.12 -12.05
CA ALA A 31 -6.85 5.97 -11.51
C ALA A 31 -5.59 5.86 -12.39
N GLN A 32 -5.56 6.59 -13.50
CA GLN A 32 -4.47 6.55 -14.48
C GLN A 32 -4.06 7.96 -14.92
N GLY A 33 -2.87 8.07 -15.52
CA GLY A 33 -2.36 9.33 -16.06
C GLY A 33 -2.23 10.40 -14.97
N ASP A 34 -3.06 11.44 -15.07
CA ASP A 34 -3.07 12.60 -14.17
C ASP A 34 -3.85 12.36 -12.87
N SER A 35 -4.54 11.23 -12.72
CA SER A 35 -5.31 10.89 -11.51
C SER A 35 -4.79 9.60 -10.84
N ARG A 36 -3.46 9.43 -10.83
CA ARG A 36 -2.80 8.24 -10.25
C ARG A 36 -2.88 8.23 -8.74
N ILE A 37 -3.14 7.05 -8.19
CA ILE A 37 -3.08 6.80 -6.75
C ILE A 37 -1.68 6.31 -6.39
N HIS A 38 -1.17 6.76 -5.26
CA HIS A 38 0.06 6.23 -4.71
C HIS A 38 -0.14 5.72 -3.28
N CYS A 39 0.50 4.61 -2.96
CA CYS A 39 0.61 4.08 -1.61
C CYS A 39 1.84 4.68 -0.92
N GLN A 40 1.61 5.50 0.10
CA GLN A 40 2.64 6.01 0.99
C GLN A 40 2.80 5.07 2.18
N VAL A 41 4.02 4.63 2.46
CA VAL A 41 4.34 3.68 3.54
C VAL A 41 5.39 4.30 4.47
N TYR A 42 5.21 4.10 5.77
CA TYR A 42 5.95 4.76 6.84
C TYR A 42 6.42 3.77 7.92
N LEU A 43 7.48 4.18 8.61
CA LEU A 43 8.10 3.46 9.73
C LEU A 43 7.48 3.81 11.09
N ASP A 44 6.66 4.87 11.15
CA ASP A 44 6.02 5.41 12.35
C ASP A 44 4.53 5.71 12.13
N SER A 45 3.77 5.75 13.23
CA SER A 45 2.33 5.99 13.22
C SER A 45 1.92 7.43 12.90
N HIS A 46 2.87 8.37 12.85
CA HIS A 46 2.60 9.78 12.55
C HIS A 46 2.81 10.12 11.08
N GLY A 47 3.29 9.18 10.27
CA GLY A 47 3.53 9.39 8.84
C GLY A 47 4.71 10.32 8.56
N THR A 48 5.72 10.33 9.43
CA THR A 48 6.85 11.28 9.35
C THR A 48 8.12 10.68 8.75
N GLN A 49 8.27 9.35 8.81
CA GLN A 49 9.43 8.61 8.33
C GLN A 49 9.00 7.65 7.22
N PRO A 50 9.01 8.07 5.94
CA PRO A 50 8.63 7.19 4.85
C PRO A 50 9.65 6.05 4.66
N VAL A 51 9.16 4.89 4.24
CA VAL A 51 10.00 3.80 3.77
C VAL A 51 10.74 4.23 2.50
N GLN A 52 12.00 3.84 2.36
CA GLN A 52 12.76 4.11 1.13
C GLN A 52 12.04 3.55 -0.10
N GLY A 53 11.86 4.38 -1.13
CA GLY A 53 11.12 4.03 -2.35
C GLY A 53 9.62 4.32 -2.30
N SER A 54 9.06 4.67 -1.12
CA SER A 54 7.73 5.25 -1.03
C SER A 54 7.73 6.67 -1.63
N PRO A 55 6.69 7.07 -2.39
CA PRO A 55 5.42 6.37 -2.57
C PRO A 55 5.42 5.37 -3.76
N PHE A 56 4.63 4.29 -3.63
CA PHE A 56 4.50 3.25 -4.65
C PHE A 56 3.26 3.48 -5.50
N LEU A 57 3.38 3.43 -6.83
CA LEU A 57 2.27 3.66 -7.75
C LEU A 57 1.24 2.53 -7.68
N LEU A 58 -0.05 2.88 -7.56
CA LEU A 58 -1.20 1.99 -7.67
C LEU A 58 -2.11 2.52 -8.78
N GLU A 59 -2.07 1.90 -9.95
CA GLU A 59 -2.98 2.23 -11.05
C GLU A 59 -4.20 1.31 -11.02
N THR A 60 -5.39 1.88 -11.14
CA THR A 60 -6.63 1.09 -11.31
C THR A 60 -7.08 1.11 -12.77
N ARG A 61 -7.68 0.03 -13.24
CA ARG A 61 -8.12 -0.11 -14.63
C ARG A 61 -9.56 -0.60 -14.72
N GLU A 62 -10.31 -0.06 -15.67
CA GLU A 62 -11.69 -0.46 -15.97
C GLU A 62 -11.80 -1.96 -16.23
N THR A 63 -10.84 -2.55 -16.96
CA THR A 63 -10.80 -3.98 -17.27
C THR A 63 -10.74 -4.89 -16.04
N ASN A 64 -10.31 -4.35 -14.89
CA ASN A 64 -10.22 -5.05 -13.62
C ASN A 64 -11.26 -4.53 -12.61
N GLY A 65 -12.37 -3.98 -13.10
CA GLY A 65 -13.42 -3.39 -12.27
C GLY A 65 -12.92 -2.21 -11.42
N ASN A 66 -12.03 -1.40 -11.97
CA ASN A 66 -11.36 -0.28 -11.28
C ASN A 66 -10.58 -0.73 -10.03
N THR A 67 -10.04 -1.95 -10.07
CA THR A 67 -9.15 -2.47 -9.02
C THR A 67 -7.69 -2.25 -9.43
N GLY A 68 -6.87 -1.85 -8.47
CA GLY A 68 -5.43 -1.69 -8.61
C GLY A 68 -4.69 -2.41 -7.50
N VAL A 69 -3.46 -2.80 -7.82
CA VAL A 69 -2.57 -3.55 -6.95
C VAL A 69 -1.19 -2.91 -7.01
N CYS A 70 -0.53 -2.75 -5.87
CA CYS A 70 0.89 -2.43 -5.84
C CYS A 70 1.65 -3.31 -4.85
N ASP A 71 2.84 -3.75 -5.27
CA ASP A 71 3.78 -4.44 -4.40
C ASP A 71 4.68 -3.42 -3.70
N VAL A 72 4.82 -3.59 -2.39
CA VAL A 72 5.54 -2.70 -1.48
C VAL A 72 6.75 -3.46 -0.93
N PRO A 73 7.97 -3.15 -1.38
CA PRO A 73 9.20 -3.64 -0.76
C PRO A 73 9.39 -3.02 0.63
N LEU A 74 9.84 -3.83 1.59
CA LEU A 74 9.98 -3.45 2.99
C LEU A 74 11.38 -3.80 3.51
N PRO A 75 12.08 -2.86 4.18
CA PRO A 75 13.48 -3.03 4.52
C PRO A 75 13.72 -4.01 5.67
N THR A 76 12.76 -4.22 6.57
CA THR A 76 12.98 -4.90 7.84
C THR A 76 11.89 -5.94 8.12
N PRO A 77 12.26 -7.21 8.39
CA PRO A 77 11.31 -8.23 8.83
C PRO A 77 10.85 -7.99 10.26
N ASN A 78 9.81 -8.71 10.69
CA ASN A 78 9.23 -8.63 12.03
C ASN A 78 8.95 -7.19 12.50
N ARG A 79 8.47 -6.34 11.59
CA ARG A 79 8.30 -4.91 11.83
C ARG A 79 6.91 -4.46 11.46
N ARG A 80 6.36 -3.56 12.28
CA ARG A 80 5.12 -2.84 11.99
C ARG A 80 5.39 -1.66 11.05
N TYR A 81 4.54 -1.52 10.04
CA TYR A 81 4.52 -0.43 9.07
C TYR A 81 3.16 0.26 9.08
N TYR A 82 3.12 1.50 8.61
CA TYR A 82 1.91 2.31 8.51
C TYR A 82 1.76 2.81 7.08
N TYR A 83 0.54 2.93 6.57
CA TYR A 83 0.34 3.28 5.17
C TYR A 83 -0.97 4.00 4.90
N ARG A 84 -1.00 4.71 3.76
CA ARG A 84 -2.21 5.34 3.21
C ARG A 84 -2.15 5.42 1.69
N LEU A 85 -3.31 5.63 1.08
CA LEU A 85 -3.41 6.00 -0.32
C LEU A 85 -3.56 7.52 -0.47
N VAL A 86 -2.84 8.06 -1.45
CA VAL A 86 -2.91 9.46 -1.83
C VAL A 86 -3.16 9.62 -3.31
N GLN A 87 -3.92 10.64 -3.69
CA GLN A 87 -4.12 11.08 -5.07
C GLN A 87 -3.77 12.56 -5.13
N ASP A 88 -2.89 12.96 -6.05
CA ASP A 88 -2.51 14.38 -6.26
C ASP A 88 -2.12 15.11 -4.96
N GLY A 89 -1.44 14.39 -4.04
CA GLY A 89 -1.01 14.91 -2.73
C GLY A 89 -2.11 14.95 -1.65
N ARG A 90 -3.34 14.56 -1.97
CA ARG A 90 -4.47 14.47 -1.04
C ARG A 90 -4.61 13.05 -0.51
N ASN A 91 -4.89 12.92 0.79
CA ASN A 91 -5.20 11.62 1.37
C ASN A 91 -6.58 11.16 0.89
N LEU A 92 -6.68 9.91 0.46
CA LEU A 92 -7.98 9.31 0.12
C LEU A 92 -8.74 8.80 1.35
N HIS A 93 -8.05 8.69 2.48
CA HIS A 93 -8.62 8.30 3.76
C HIS A 93 -7.70 8.77 4.89
N ASP A 94 -8.27 8.86 6.09
CA ASP A 94 -7.54 9.03 7.34
C ASP A 94 -8.26 8.20 8.42
N PRO A 95 -7.55 7.66 9.44
CA PRO A 95 -6.11 7.75 9.69
C PRO A 95 -5.27 6.78 8.82
N LEU A 96 -3.96 6.68 9.12
CA LEU A 96 -3.09 5.64 8.55
C LEU A 96 -3.56 4.24 8.96
N TYR A 97 -3.52 3.30 8.02
CA TYR A 97 -3.65 1.87 8.30
C TYR A 97 -2.30 1.27 8.72
N THR A 98 -2.30 0.07 9.28
CA THR A 98 -1.08 -0.61 9.73
C THR A 98 -1.09 -2.09 9.42
N PHE A 99 0.10 -2.65 9.25
CA PHE A 99 0.34 -4.08 9.10
C PHE A 99 1.73 -4.43 9.66
N ALA A 100 2.02 -5.71 9.85
CA ALA A 100 3.31 -6.17 10.33
C ALA A 100 3.89 -7.26 9.42
N THR A 101 5.17 -7.13 9.08
CA THR A 101 5.90 -8.16 8.33
C THR A 101 6.11 -9.40 9.19
N MET A 102 6.18 -10.55 8.53
CA MET A 102 6.58 -11.79 9.19
C MET A 102 8.04 -11.71 9.66
N PRO A 103 8.47 -12.51 10.66
CA PRO A 103 9.88 -12.72 10.93
C PRO A 103 10.62 -13.22 9.69
N GLU A 104 11.93 -13.01 9.65
CA GLU A 104 12.79 -13.63 8.63
C GLU A 104 12.60 -15.15 8.66
N ASP A 105 12.52 -15.75 7.47
CA ASP A 105 12.49 -17.21 7.37
C ASP A 105 13.76 -17.75 8.03
N ASN A 106 13.60 -18.50 9.11
CA ASN A 106 14.72 -19.15 9.77
C ASN A 106 14.85 -20.57 9.19
N PRO A 107 15.79 -20.82 8.26
CA PRO A 107 15.96 -22.14 7.65
C PRO A 107 16.36 -23.21 8.68
N ASP A 108 16.89 -22.83 9.85
CA ASP A 108 17.25 -23.75 10.93
C ASP A 108 16.04 -24.15 11.80
N ARG A 109 14.86 -23.58 11.55
CA ARG A 109 13.61 -23.95 12.21
C ARG A 109 12.86 -25.02 11.43
N LEU A 110 13.58 -26.07 10.99
CA LEU A 110 12.96 -27.33 10.61
C LEU A 110 12.46 -28.01 11.89
N VAL A 111 11.20 -27.76 12.23
CA VAL A 111 10.47 -28.57 13.21
C VAL A 111 9.82 -29.71 12.44
N PHE A 112 10.51 -30.86 12.37
CA PHE A 112 9.91 -32.20 12.40
C PHE A 112 10.89 -33.15 13.08
#